data_AF-A0A4C1Y5J0-F1
#
_entry.id   AF-A0A4C1Y5J0-F1
#
_cell.length_a   1.000
_cell.length_b   1.000
_cell.length_c   1.000
_cell.angle_alpha   90.00
_cell.angle_beta   90.00
_cell.angle_gamma   90.00
#
_symmetry.space_group_name_H-M   'P 1'
#
loop_
_entity.id
_entity.type
_entity.pdbx_description
1 polymer ?
#
loop_
_entity_poly.entity_id
_entity_poly.type
_entity_poly.pdbx_seq_one_letter_code
_entity_poly.pdbx_strand_id
1 'polypeptide(L)'
;MVLQVLKYEEYAWPVIGDFKMVGFLMGMQGGYTKYPCYICLWDSRADALHYQQHSWTQRSEFQIGQHNVKNEPIVKPDHILMPPLHIKLEAKIKAGIFIGPQIKKIMASEQFLRLLSTHENKRGSALKQ
;
A
#
# COMPACT_ATOMS: atom_id res chain seq x y z
N MET A 1 -17.31 -0.06 -1.67
CA MET A 1 -15.84 0.10 -1.62
C MET A 1 -15.46 1.50 -2.09
N VAL A 2 -14.45 2.14 -1.48
CA VAL A 2 -13.90 3.42 -1.96
C VAL A 2 -13.48 3.35 -3.44
N LEU A 3 -12.88 2.23 -3.83
CA LEU A 3 -12.47 1.98 -5.22
C LEU A 3 -13.66 1.78 -6.17
N GLN A 4 -14.81 1.31 -5.69
CA GLN A 4 -16.05 1.24 -6.51
C GLN A 4 -16.62 2.64 -6.75
N VAL A 5 -16.59 3.52 -5.74
CA VAL A 5 -17.01 4.93 -5.91
C VAL A 5 -16.10 5.64 -6.91
N LEU A 6 -14.79 5.35 -6.89
CA LEU A 6 -13.82 5.85 -7.85
C LEU A 6 -13.87 5.13 -9.21
N LYS A 7 -14.73 4.10 -9.34
CA LYS A 7 -14.84 3.23 -10.53
C LYS A 7 -13.48 2.73 -11.00
N TYR A 8 -12.66 2.25 -10.06
CA TYR A 8 -11.27 1.85 -10.32
C TYR A 8 -11.16 0.76 -11.38
N GLU A 9 -12.10 -0.19 -11.42
CA GLU A 9 -12.14 -1.24 -12.45
C GLU A 9 -12.37 -0.67 -13.86
N GLU A 10 -13.12 0.43 -13.99
CA GLU A 10 -13.45 1.07 -15.26
C GLU A 10 -12.29 1.95 -15.76
N TYR A 11 -11.69 2.73 -14.85
CA TYR A 11 -10.72 3.78 -15.22
C TYR A 11 -9.27 3.47 -14.90
N ALA A 12 -9.00 2.45 -14.08
CA ALA A 12 -7.65 1.98 -13.76
C ALA A 12 -6.70 3.11 -13.31
N TRP A 13 -7.20 4.05 -12.51
CA TRP A 13 -6.45 5.25 -12.11
C TRP A 13 -5.06 4.90 -11.53
N PRO A 14 -4.02 5.69 -11.82
CA PRO A 14 -2.76 5.54 -11.12
C PRO A 14 -2.93 5.82 -9.61
N VAL A 15 -2.38 4.95 -8.77
CA VAL A 15 -2.43 5.07 -7.32
C VAL A 15 -1.06 5.47 -6.80
N ILE A 16 -1.01 6.58 -6.07
CA ILE A 16 0.18 7.04 -5.38
C ILE A 16 -0.09 7.01 -3.87
N GLY A 17 0.84 6.46 -3.10
CA GLY A 17 0.69 6.33 -1.66
C GLY A 17 2.02 6.06 -0.98
N ASP A 18 2.05 6.19 0.35
CA ASP A 18 3.20 5.75 1.12
C ASP A 18 3.34 4.22 1.07
N PHE A 19 4.54 3.75 1.43
CA PHE A 19 4.90 2.33 1.37
C PHE A 19 3.93 1.42 2.16
N LYS A 20 3.39 1.88 3.30
CA LYS A 20 2.48 1.09 4.14
C LYS A 20 1.10 0.98 3.48
N MET A 21 0.59 2.08 2.93
CA MET A 21 -0.69 2.10 2.22
C MET A 21 -0.65 1.29 0.92
N VAL A 22 0.44 1.39 0.16
CA VAL A 22 0.62 0.57 -1.05
C VAL A 22 0.72 -0.91 -0.68
N GLY A 23 1.50 -1.26 0.34
CA GLY A 23 1.57 -2.65 0.82
C GLY A 23 0.19 -3.20 1.21
N PHE A 24 -0.64 -2.40 1.85
CA PHE A 24 -2.02 -2.77 2.17
C PHE A 24 -2.87 -3.02 0.92
N LEU A 25 -2.83 -2.13 -0.08
CA LEU A 25 -3.56 -2.28 -1.34
C LEU A 25 -3.08 -3.50 -2.12
N MET A 26 -1.80 -3.85 -2.00
CA MET A 26 -1.19 -5.01 -2.60
C MET A 26 -1.41 -6.31 -1.82
N GLY A 27 -2.24 -6.29 -0.77
CA GLY A 27 -2.56 -7.47 0.02
C GLY A 27 -1.39 -8.00 0.84
N MET A 28 -0.38 -7.17 1.09
CA MET A 28 0.77 -7.55 1.89
C MET A 28 0.46 -7.45 3.39
N GLN A 29 1.11 -8.32 4.16
CA GLN A 29 1.06 -8.25 5.61
C GLN A 29 1.96 -7.10 6.13
N GLY A 30 1.43 -6.31 7.07
CA GLY A 30 2.19 -5.33 7.83
C GLY A 30 2.97 -5.94 9.01
N GLY A 31 3.86 -5.15 9.60
CA GLY A 31 4.70 -5.55 10.74
C GLY A 31 6.10 -5.99 10.31
N TYR A 32 6.80 -6.70 11.21
CA TYR A 32 8.17 -7.17 10.96
C TYR A 32 8.17 -8.47 10.15
N THR A 33 8.18 -8.34 8.82
CA THR A 33 8.07 -9.45 7.88
C THR A 33 9.35 -9.64 7.08
N LYS A 34 9.58 -10.86 6.58
CA LYS A 34 10.80 -11.21 5.84
C LYS A 34 10.95 -10.42 4.53
N TYR A 35 9.83 -10.21 3.81
CA TYR A 35 9.80 -9.56 2.50
C TYR A 35 8.84 -8.34 2.53
N PRO A 36 9.22 -7.24 3.20
CA PRO A 36 8.29 -6.12 3.42
C PRO A 36 8.08 -5.25 2.17
N CYS A 37 8.98 -5.31 1.19
CA CYS A 37 8.94 -4.46 0.00
C CYS A 37 8.00 -5.01 -1.09
N TYR A 38 7.18 -4.12 -1.66
CA TYR A 38 6.30 -4.44 -2.80
C TYR A 38 7.00 -4.31 -4.16
N ILE A 39 8.21 -3.73 -4.21
CA ILE A 39 8.96 -3.52 -5.46
C ILE A 39 9.99 -4.64 -5.69
N CYS A 40 10.59 -5.14 -4.61
CA CYS A 40 11.65 -6.14 -4.68
C CYS A 40 11.52 -7.19 -3.57
N LEU A 41 12.23 -8.31 -3.73
CA LEU A 41 12.34 -9.39 -2.77
C LEU A 41 13.47 -9.13 -1.76
N TRP A 42 13.51 -7.92 -1.20
CA TRP A 42 14.45 -7.56 -0.14
C TRP A 42 14.19 -8.44 1.09
N ASP A 43 15.20 -9.21 1.50
CA ASP A 43 15.16 -10.05 2.68
C ASP A 43 15.59 -9.25 3.92
N SER A 44 14.62 -8.83 4.72
CA SER A 44 14.86 -8.05 5.94
C SER A 44 15.61 -8.81 7.04
N ARG A 45 15.80 -10.13 6.87
CA ARG A 45 16.50 -11.01 7.81
C ARG A 45 17.91 -11.38 7.33
N ALA A 46 18.32 -10.91 6.16
CA ALA A 46 19.64 -11.19 5.59
C ALA A 46 20.69 -10.22 6.14
N ASP A 47 20.93 -10.28 7.45
CA ASP A 47 21.80 -9.32 8.17
C ASP A 47 23.22 -9.25 7.58
N ALA A 48 23.77 -10.39 7.15
CA ALA A 48 25.09 -10.47 6.54
C ALA A 48 25.18 -9.74 5.17
N LEU A 49 24.08 -9.66 4.44
CA LEU A 49 24.01 -9.08 3.09
C LEU A 49 23.47 -7.65 3.09
N HIS A 50 22.92 -7.16 4.20
CA HIS A 50 22.18 -5.89 4.27
C HIS A 50 22.97 -4.70 3.71
N TYR A 51 24.27 -4.60 4.01
CA TYR A 51 25.12 -3.50 3.56
C TYR A 51 26.03 -3.85 2.37
N GLN A 52 25.98 -5.10 1.90
CA GLN A 52 26.79 -5.57 0.77
C GLN A 52 25.96 -5.66 -0.51
N GLN A 53 24.67 -6.01 -0.37
CA GLN A 53 23.76 -6.20 -1.47
C GLN A 53 22.88 -4.96 -1.68
N HIS A 54 23.19 -4.20 -2.72
CA HIS A 54 22.46 -3.00 -3.11
C HIS A 54 21.30 -3.28 -4.08
N SER A 55 21.31 -4.43 -4.76
CA SER A 55 20.29 -4.82 -5.73
C SER A 55 19.64 -6.14 -5.33
N TRP A 56 18.32 -6.13 -5.23
CA TRP A 56 17.50 -7.29 -4.88
C TRP A 56 16.61 -7.65 -6.06
N THR A 57 16.29 -8.94 -6.20
CA THR A 57 15.42 -9.43 -7.27
C THR A 57 14.12 -8.65 -7.29
N GLN A 58 13.75 -8.13 -8.47
CA GLN A 58 12.50 -7.41 -8.65
C GLN A 58 11.32 -8.34 -8.37
N ARG A 59 10.30 -7.81 -7.71
CA ARG A 59 9.07 -8.55 -7.45
C ARG A 59 8.14 -8.40 -8.66
N SER A 60 7.93 -9.48 -9.40
CA SER A 60 6.97 -9.54 -10.50
C SER A 60 5.60 -10.08 -10.07
N GLU A 61 5.55 -10.90 -9.01
CA GLU A 61 4.35 -11.66 -8.65
C GLU A 61 3.89 -11.41 -7.21
N PHE A 62 2.57 -11.47 -7.02
CA PHE A 62 1.88 -11.30 -5.74
C PHE A 62 1.00 -12.51 -5.42
N GLN A 63 1.60 -13.71 -5.45
CA GLN A 63 0.90 -14.94 -5.10
C GLN A 63 0.59 -15.00 -3.60
N ILE A 64 -0.66 -15.32 -3.27
CA ILE A 64 -1.12 -15.43 -1.88
C ILE A 64 -0.32 -16.52 -1.14
N GLY A 65 0.16 -16.20 0.07
CA GLY A 65 0.97 -17.08 0.90
C GLY A 65 2.48 -16.98 0.66
N GLN A 66 2.91 -16.33 -0.42
CA GLN A 66 4.33 -16.14 -0.72
C GLN A 66 4.81 -14.73 -0.45
N HIS A 67 6.10 -14.59 -0.12
CA HIS A 67 6.82 -13.31 -0.08
C HIS A 67 6.03 -12.17 0.59
N ASN A 68 5.40 -12.46 1.74
CA ASN A 68 4.59 -11.53 2.55
C ASN A 68 3.22 -11.10 1.99
N VAL A 69 2.71 -11.76 0.95
CA VAL A 69 1.36 -11.53 0.44
C VAL A 69 0.40 -12.45 1.19
N LYS A 70 -0.57 -11.87 1.92
CA LYS A 70 -1.58 -12.64 2.66
C LYS A 70 -2.94 -12.69 1.98
N ASN A 71 -3.12 -11.83 0.99
CA ASN A 71 -4.41 -11.34 0.59
C ASN A 71 -4.33 -11.00 -0.89
N GLU A 72 -5.43 -11.18 -1.63
CA GLU A 72 -5.47 -10.74 -3.02
C GLU A 72 -5.24 -9.22 -3.12
N PRO A 73 -4.36 -8.77 -4.03
CA PRO A 73 -4.16 -7.36 -4.34
C PRO A 73 -5.46 -6.71 -4.81
N ILE A 74 -5.78 -5.56 -4.23
CA ILE A 74 -6.95 -4.75 -4.60
C ILE A 74 -6.63 -3.87 -5.82
N VAL A 75 -5.35 -3.59 -6.05
CA VAL A 75 -4.83 -2.74 -7.12
C VAL A 75 -3.80 -3.51 -7.93
N LYS A 76 -3.73 -3.26 -9.24
CA LYS A 76 -2.71 -3.86 -10.11
C LYS A 76 -1.34 -3.22 -9.85
N PRO A 77 -0.24 -3.99 -9.80
CA PRO A 77 1.11 -3.47 -9.57
C PRO A 77 1.49 -2.33 -10.52
N ASP A 78 1.13 -2.46 -11.80
CA ASP A 78 1.52 -1.53 -12.87
C ASP A 78 0.89 -0.13 -12.74
N HIS A 79 -0.16 0.00 -11.93
CA HIS A 79 -0.81 1.28 -11.69
C HIS A 79 -0.33 1.97 -10.42
N ILE A 80 0.63 1.39 -9.70
CA ILE A 80 1.21 2.01 -8.52
C ILE A 80 2.35 2.94 -8.94
N LEU A 81 2.18 4.22 -8.62
CA LEU A 81 3.23 5.22 -8.79
C LEU A 81 4.04 5.33 -7.50
N MET A 82 5.36 5.30 -7.66
CA MET A 82 6.26 5.60 -6.54
C MET A 82 6.19 7.10 -6.25
N PRO A 83 5.86 7.49 -5.00
CA PRO A 83 5.83 8.91 -4.68
C PRO A 83 7.22 9.53 -4.81
N PRO A 84 7.35 10.75 -5.34
CA PRO A 84 8.58 11.50 -5.26
C PRO A 84 8.98 11.69 -3.79
N LEU A 85 10.24 11.42 -3.45
CA LEU A 85 10.73 11.50 -2.06
C LEU A 85 10.44 12.85 -1.38
N HIS A 86 10.39 13.95 -2.15
CA HIS A 86 10.18 15.30 -1.64
C HIS A 86 9.09 16.07 -2.39
N ILE A 87 7.82 15.72 -2.19
CA ILE A 87 6.69 16.59 -2.60
C ILE A 87 6.49 17.71 -1.55
N LYS A 88 6.55 18.97 -1.99
CA LYS A 88 6.19 20.16 -1.18
C LYS A 88 4.72 20.13 -0.75
N LEU A 89 4.41 20.58 0.47
CA LEU A 89 3.05 20.55 1.04
C LEU A 89 1.99 21.24 0.16
N GLU A 90 2.32 22.39 -0.43
CA GLU A 90 1.41 23.12 -1.32
C GLU A 90 1.02 22.31 -2.55
N ALA A 91 1.97 21.53 -3.11
CA ALA A 91 1.70 20.65 -4.23
C ALA A 91 0.79 19.48 -3.82
N LYS A 92 0.90 18.98 -2.58
CA LYS A 92 -0.01 17.94 -2.05
C LYS A 92 -1.46 18.41 -2.02
N ILE A 93 -1.69 19.64 -1.55
CA ILE A 93 -3.04 20.22 -1.48
C ILE A 93 -3.62 20.43 -2.88
N LYS A 94 -2.83 20.98 -3.80
CA LYS A 94 -3.26 21.19 -5.20
C LYS A 94 -3.56 19.89 -5.94
N ALA A 95 -2.79 18.83 -5.67
CA ALA A 95 -2.96 17.53 -6.30
C ALA A 95 -4.02 16.65 -5.61
N GLY A 96 -4.70 17.11 -4.56
CA GLY A 96 -5.68 16.31 -3.82
C GLY A 96 -5.07 15.13 -3.06
N ILE A 97 -3.79 15.21 -2.71
CA ILE A 97 -3.07 14.14 -2.00
C ILE A 97 -3.43 14.20 -0.51
N PHE A 98 -4.07 13.15 -0.02
CA PHE A 98 -4.38 13.00 1.41
C PHE A 98 -3.12 12.72 2.23
N ILE A 99 -2.95 13.43 3.34
CA ILE A 99 -1.84 13.23 4.29
C ILE A 99 -2.27 12.43 5.52
N GLY A 100 -1.33 11.83 6.25
CA GLY A 100 -1.58 10.97 7.41
C GLY A 100 -2.68 11.46 8.39
N PRO A 101 -2.66 12.72 8.86
CA PRO A 101 -3.72 13.25 9.72
C PRO A 101 -5.12 13.26 9.07
N GLN A 102 -5.19 13.55 7.77
CA GLN A 102 -6.45 13.52 7.00
C GLN A 102 -6.91 12.08 6.76
N ILE A 103 -6.00 11.17 6.43
CA ILE A 103 -6.29 9.74 6.32
C ILE A 103 -6.83 9.21 7.64
N LYS A 104 -6.25 9.59 8.79
CA LYS A 104 -6.77 9.22 10.11
C LYS A 104 -8.19 9.74 10.35
N LYS A 105 -8.49 10.98 9.97
CA LYS A 105 -9.86 11.54 10.06
C LYS A 105 -10.83 10.80 9.16
N ILE A 106 -10.42 10.46 7.94
CA ILE A 106 -11.22 9.67 6.99
C ILE A 106 -11.46 8.27 7.56
N MET A 107 -10.43 7.57 8.03
CA MET A 107 -10.55 6.23 8.62
C MET A 107 -11.33 6.20 9.95
N ALA A 108 -11.47 7.34 10.62
CA ALA A 108 -12.31 7.51 11.81
C ALA A 108 -13.76 7.90 11.47
N SER A 109 -14.05 8.27 10.22
CA SER A 109 -15.40 8.64 9.79
C SER A 109 -16.28 7.40 9.68
N GLU A 110 -17.45 7.44 10.33
CA GLU A 110 -18.45 6.38 10.18
C GLU A 110 -18.92 6.21 8.73
N GLN A 111 -18.99 7.30 7.97
CA GLN A 111 -19.38 7.26 6.55
C GLN A 111 -18.36 6.48 5.73
N PHE A 112 -17.07 6.65 6.03
CA PHE A 112 -15.99 5.92 5.37
C PHE A 112 -15.98 4.45 5.78
N LEU A 113 -16.17 4.15 7.07
CA LEU A 113 -16.27 2.78 7.57
C LEU A 113 -17.46 2.01 6.96
N ARG A 114 -18.56 2.70 6.63
CA ARG A 114 -19.72 2.13 5.92
C ARG A 114 -19.45 1.89 4.43
N LEU A 115 -18.52 2.64 3.82
CA LEU A 115 -18.11 2.47 2.43
C LEU A 115 -17.09 1.34 2.23
N LEU A 116 -16.39 0.93 3.29
CA LEU A 116 -15.49 -0.21 3.33
C LEU A 116 -16.30 -1.51 3.47
N SER A 117 -15.97 -2.51 2.66
CA SER A 117 -16.55 -3.86 2.80
C SER A 117 -16.10 -4.50 4.12
N THR A 118 -16.82 -5.52 4.61
CA THR A 118 -16.46 -6.28 5.82
C THR A 118 -15.04 -6.86 5.77
N HIS A 119 -14.56 -7.20 4.57
CA HIS A 119 -13.22 -7.71 4.32
C HIS A 119 -12.16 -6.60 4.40
N GLU A 120 -12.41 -5.44 3.80
CA GLU A 120 -11.54 -4.26 3.91
C GLU A 120 -11.49 -3.71 5.33
N ASN A 121 -12.59 -3.80 6.09
CA ASN A 121 -12.64 -3.31 7.47
C ASN A 121 -11.73 -4.16 8.39
N LYS A 122 -11.75 -5.49 8.22
CA LYS A 122 -10.81 -6.42 8.89
C LYS A 122 -9.36 -6.17 8.47
N ARG A 123 -9.11 -5.85 7.20
CA ARG A 123 -7.76 -5.48 6.74
C ARG A 123 -7.34 -4.12 7.31
N GLY A 124 -8.24 -3.14 7.34
CA GLY A 124 -7.98 -1.75 7.76
C GLY A 124 -7.68 -1.60 9.25
N SER A 125 -8.18 -2.50 10.09
CA SER A 125 -7.74 -2.58 11.50
C SER A 125 -6.22 -2.84 11.66
N ALA A 126 -5.55 -3.44 10.66
CA ALA A 126 -4.09 -3.62 10.69
C ALA A 126 -3.31 -2.33 10.40
N LEU A 127 -3.94 -1.31 9.79
CA LEU A 127 -3.32 0.00 9.57
C LEU A 127 -3.28 0.85 10.84
N LYS A 128 -4.11 0.53 11.84
CA LYS A 128 -4.21 1.23 13.13
C LYS A 128 -3.15 0.81 14.16
N GLN A 129 -2.34 -0.22 13.86
CA GLN A 129 -1.16 -0.62 14.64
C GLN A 129 0.05 0.23 14.26
#